data_AF-A0A258V033-F1
#
_entry.id   AF-A0A258V033-F1
#
_cell.length_a   1.000
_cell.length_b   1.000
_cell.length_c   1.000
_cell.angle_alpha   90.00
_cell.angle_beta   90.00
_cell.angle_gamma   90.00
#
_symmetry.space_group_name_H-M   'P 1'
#
loop_
_entity.id
_entity.type
_entity.pdbx_description
1 polymer ?
#
loop_
_entity_poly.entity_id
_entity_poly.type
_entity_poly.pdbx_seq_one_letter_code
_entity_poly.pdbx_strand_id
1 'polypeptide(L)'
;MTREDMLARLIAQAGDEGTDLVTLRAIVEEASDMGAVRALHRMGLGDDDAHGDVAELRQLLGAWRDAKASAWKAAIGWVVRAVLALLLFAIAVRLGSAELVR
;
A
#
# COMPACT_ATOMS: atom_id res chain seq x y z
N MET A 1 15.51 -25.34 -2.18
CA MET A 1 14.30 -26.16 -2.39
C MET A 1 13.12 -25.28 -2.06
N THR A 2 12.34 -24.88 -3.06
CA THR A 2 11.15 -24.06 -2.83
C THR A 2 9.97 -24.96 -2.48
N ARG A 3 8.91 -24.38 -1.90
CA ARG A 3 7.68 -25.10 -1.56
C ARG A 3 6.97 -25.63 -2.83
N GLU A 4 7.15 -24.93 -3.95
CA GLU A 4 6.64 -25.29 -5.28
C GLU A 4 7.29 -26.58 -5.78
N ASP A 5 8.60 -26.75 -5.55
CA ASP A 5 9.32 -27.98 -5.90
C ASP A 5 8.80 -29.21 -5.14
N MET A 6 8.26 -29.02 -3.93
CA MET A 6 7.77 -30.11 -3.08
C MET A 6 6.44 -30.66 -3.60
N LEU A 7 5.47 -29.79 -3.92
CA LEU A 7 4.15 -30.21 -4.39
C LEU A 7 4.25 -30.92 -5.75
N ALA A 8 5.07 -30.40 -6.65
CA ALA A 8 5.30 -31.01 -7.96
C ALA A 8 5.92 -32.42 -7.85
N ARG A 9 6.86 -32.62 -6.92
CA ARG A 9 7.44 -33.95 -6.65
C ARG A 9 6.43 -34.92 -6.05
N LEU A 10 5.60 -34.47 -5.12
CA LEU A 10 4.57 -35.31 -4.50
C LEU A 10 3.53 -35.78 -5.54
N ILE A 11 3.14 -34.89 -6.46
CA ILE A 11 2.24 -35.25 -7.57
C ILE A 11 2.92 -36.23 -8.53
N ALA A 12 4.18 -36.01 -8.89
CA ALA A 12 4.94 -36.92 -9.75
C ALA A 12 5.07 -38.31 -9.11
N GLN A 13 5.42 -38.38 -7.83
CA GLN A 13 5.50 -39.64 -7.08
C GLN A 13 4.14 -40.36 -7.04
N ALA A 14 3.05 -39.66 -6.73
CA ALA A 14 1.72 -40.26 -6.68
C ALA A 14 1.24 -40.76 -8.06
N GLY A 15 1.65 -40.08 -9.14
CA GLY A 15 1.43 -40.52 -10.52
C GLY A 15 2.21 -41.79 -10.85
N ASP A 16 3.48 -41.87 -10.46
CA ASP A 16 4.32 -43.07 -10.62
C ASP A 16 3.77 -44.27 -9.82
N GLU A 17 3.10 -44.01 -8.68
CA GLU A 17 2.38 -45.01 -7.87
C GLU A 17 1.02 -45.41 -8.48
N GLY A 18 0.63 -44.84 -9.63
CA GLY A 18 -0.56 -45.23 -10.40
C GLY A 18 -1.81 -44.41 -10.10
N THR A 19 -1.70 -43.29 -9.39
CA THR A 19 -2.83 -42.39 -9.14
C THR A 19 -3.13 -41.55 -10.39
N ASP A 20 -4.40 -41.44 -10.75
CA ASP A 20 -4.83 -40.62 -11.89
C ASP A 20 -4.55 -39.12 -11.66
N LEU A 21 -3.96 -38.47 -12.67
CA LEU A 21 -3.58 -37.06 -12.62
C LEU A 21 -4.80 -36.13 -12.51
N VAL A 22 -5.94 -36.51 -13.10
CA VAL A 22 -7.17 -35.70 -12.98
C VAL A 22 -7.65 -35.69 -11.53
N THR A 23 -7.63 -36.86 -10.89
CA THR A 23 -7.94 -37.01 -9.47
C THR A 23 -7.00 -36.19 -8.59
N LEU A 24 -5.68 -36.26 -8.84
CA LEU A 24 -4.69 -35.46 -8.08
C LEU A 24 -4.91 -33.96 -8.25
N ARG A 25 -5.19 -33.50 -9.48
CA ARG A 25 -5.52 -32.10 -9.75
C ARG A 25 -6.76 -31.64 -8.98
N ALA A 26 -7.82 -32.44 -8.98
CA ALA A 26 -9.06 -32.13 -8.26
C ALA A 26 -8.82 -31.99 -6.75
N ILE A 27 -8.04 -32.90 -6.15
CA ILE A 27 -7.67 -32.83 -4.73
C ILE A 27 -6.87 -31.56 -4.43
N VAL A 28 -5.91 -31.21 -5.28
CA VAL A 28 -5.09 -30.00 -5.11
C VAL A 28 -5.96 -28.74 -5.22
N GLU A 29 -6.84 -28.67 -6.22
CA GLU A 29 -7.74 -27.54 -6.41
C GLU A 29 -8.67 -27.35 -5.20
N GLU A 30 -9.32 -28.43 -4.74
CA GLU A 30 -10.22 -28.41 -3.59
C GLU A 30 -9.50 -28.06 -2.28
N ALA A 31 -8.32 -28.66 -2.04
CA ALA A 31 -7.52 -28.33 -0.86
C ALA A 31 -7.01 -26.88 -0.88
N SER A 32 -6.69 -26.35 -2.05
CA SER A 32 -6.22 -24.98 -2.22
C SER A 32 -7.35 -23.98 -2.00
N ASP A 33 -8.53 -24.25 -2.57
CA ASP A 33 -9.71 -23.40 -2.39
C ASP A 33 -10.15 -23.37 -0.92
N MET A 34 -10.33 -24.54 -0.30
CA MET A 34 -10.61 -24.64 1.13
C MET A 34 -9.51 -23.97 1.99
N GLY A 35 -8.25 -24.06 1.56
CA GLY A 35 -7.12 -23.40 2.22
C GLY A 35 -7.24 -21.88 2.16
N ALA A 36 -7.55 -21.34 0.98
CA ALA A 36 -7.74 -19.91 0.76
C ALA A 36 -8.92 -19.38 1.57
N VAL A 37 -10.08 -20.05 1.54
CA VAL A 37 -11.27 -19.68 2.32
C VAL A 37 -10.95 -19.67 3.82
N ARG A 38 -10.28 -20.70 4.36
CA ARG A 38 -9.87 -20.72 5.77
C ARG A 38 -8.92 -19.59 6.12
N ALA A 39 -7.99 -19.25 5.23
CA ALA A 39 -7.05 -18.16 5.46
C ALA A 39 -7.77 -16.80 5.49
N LEU A 40 -8.67 -16.55 4.53
CA LEU A 40 -9.50 -15.35 4.48
C LEU A 40 -10.37 -15.23 5.73
N HIS A 41 -11.04 -16.32 6.14
CA HIS A 41 -11.87 -16.33 7.34
C HIS A 41 -11.05 -16.10 8.63
N ARG A 42 -9.81 -16.60 8.72
CA ARG A 42 -8.91 -16.31 9.85
C ARG A 42 -8.46 -14.84 9.89
N MET A 43 -8.44 -14.18 8.73
CA MET A 43 -8.19 -12.74 8.62
C MET A 43 -9.44 -11.89 8.86
N GLY A 44 -10.60 -12.52 9.11
CA GLY A 44 -11.88 -11.82 9.24
C GLY A 44 -12.45 -11.33 7.91
N LEU A 45 -12.02 -11.90 6.79
CA LEU A 45 -12.45 -11.56 5.41
C LEU A 45 -13.31 -12.68 4.80
N GLY A 46 -14.08 -13.39 5.62
CA GLY A 46 -14.82 -14.58 5.21
C GLY A 46 -16.29 -14.35 4.88
N ASP A 47 -16.81 -13.15 5.14
CA ASP A 47 -18.18 -12.76 4.84
C ASP A 47 -18.32 -12.11 3.45
N ASP A 48 -19.57 -11.98 2.99
CA ASP A 48 -19.90 -11.45 1.66
C ASP A 48 -19.55 -9.96 1.51
N ASP A 49 -19.48 -9.21 2.62
CA ASP A 49 -19.21 -7.77 2.65
C ASP A 49 -17.70 -7.45 2.67
N ALA A 50 -16.85 -8.41 3.03
CA ALA A 50 -15.40 -8.24 3.19
C ALA A 50 -14.70 -7.62 1.98
N HIS A 51 -15.15 -7.92 0.76
CA HIS A 51 -14.61 -7.29 -0.45
C HIS A 51 -14.93 -5.80 -0.51
N GLY A 52 -16.16 -5.42 -0.16
CA GLY A 52 -16.64 -4.04 -0.11
C GLY A 52 -15.89 -3.24 0.94
N ASP A 53 -15.76 -3.77 2.15
CA ASP A 53 -15.06 -3.13 3.26
C ASP A 53 -13.59 -2.84 2.93
N VAL A 54 -12.89 -3.80 2.33
CA VAL A 54 -11.49 -3.61 1.89
C VAL A 54 -11.39 -2.55 0.79
N ALA A 55 -12.36 -2.50 -0.12
CA ALA A 55 -12.40 -1.49 -1.17
C ALA A 55 -12.66 -0.08 -0.59
N GLU A 56 -13.57 0.04 0.37
CA GLU A 56 -13.86 1.30 1.06
C GLU A 56 -12.66 1.80 1.86
N LEU A 57 -12.01 0.94 2.64
CA LEU A 57 -10.78 1.29 3.38
C LEU A 57 -9.68 1.80 2.46
N ARG A 58 -9.51 1.18 1.28
CA ARG A 58 -8.54 1.63 0.27
C ARG A 58 -8.90 3.01 -0.28
N GLN A 59 -10.19 3.29 -0.51
CA GLN A 59 -10.65 4.61 -0.96
C GLN A 59 -10.41 5.68 0.12
N LEU A 60 -10.75 5.38 1.38
CA LEU A 60 -10.51 6.29 2.51
C LEU A 60 -9.01 6.59 2.69
N LEU A 61 -8.15 5.57 2.58
CA LEU A 61 -6.69 5.75 2.61
C LEU A 61 -6.19 6.57 1.42
N GLY A 62 -6.79 6.39 0.24
CA GLY A 62 -6.53 7.24 -0.92
C GLY A 62 -6.82 8.70 -0.62
N ALA A 63 -8.04 9.01 -0.19
CA ALA A 63 -8.47 10.36 0.14
C ALA A 63 -7.61 11.00 1.25
N TRP A 64 -7.26 10.22 2.29
CA TRP A 64 -6.37 10.68 3.36
C TRP A 64 -4.96 11.02 2.85
N ARG A 65 -4.39 10.17 2.00
CA ARG A 65 -3.07 10.40 1.43
C ARG A 65 -3.05 11.65 0.56
N ASP A 66 -4.11 11.87 -0.22
CA ASP A 66 -4.24 13.05 -1.07
C ASP A 66 -4.39 14.32 -0.23
N ALA A 67 -5.21 14.27 0.83
CA ALA A 67 -5.35 15.37 1.78
C ALA A 67 -4.00 15.69 2.46
N LYS A 68 -3.25 14.68 2.90
CA LYS A 68 -1.92 14.85 3.50
C LYS A 68 -0.93 15.48 2.52
N ALA A 69 -0.91 15.03 1.27
CA ALA A 69 -0.05 15.59 0.23
C ALA A 69 -0.40 17.07 -0.07
N SER A 70 -1.69 17.38 -0.13
CA SER A 70 -2.19 18.74 -0.31
C SER A 70 -1.79 19.66 0.85
N ALA A 71 -1.99 19.21 2.09
CA ALA A 71 -1.60 19.95 3.28
C ALA A 71 -0.09 20.22 3.31
N TRP A 72 0.74 19.23 2.97
CA TRP A 72 2.18 19.38 2.90
C TRP A 72 2.62 20.40 1.83
N LYS A 73 2.01 20.35 0.65
CA LYS A 73 2.26 21.33 -0.42
C LYS A 73 1.89 22.75 0.01
N ALA A 74 0.75 22.91 0.69
CA ALA A 74 0.32 24.20 1.22
C ALA A 74 1.27 24.74 2.30
N ALA A 75 1.71 23.86 3.23
CA ALA A 75 2.66 24.21 4.27
C ALA A 75 4.00 24.69 3.69
N ILE A 76 4.58 23.96 2.73
CA ILE A 76 5.79 24.39 2.04
C ILE A 76 5.59 25.73 1.35
N GLY A 77 4.46 25.93 0.66
CA GLY A 77 4.14 27.19 0.01
C GLY A 77 4.09 28.38 0.99
N TRP A 78 3.50 28.19 2.17
CA TRP A 78 3.49 29.18 3.24
C TRP A 78 4.89 29.48 3.80
N VAL A 79 5.69 28.43 4.04
CA VAL A 79 7.06 28.58 4.53
C VAL A 79 7.92 29.37 3.55
N VAL A 80 7.86 29.05 2.25
CA VAL A 80 8.60 29.79 1.22
C VAL A 80 8.18 31.26 1.19
N ARG A 81 6.87 31.55 1.23
CA ARG A 81 6.36 32.93 1.29
C ARG A 81 6.85 33.69 2.52
N ALA A 82 6.83 33.05 3.69
CA ALA A 82 7.33 33.64 4.93
C ALA A 82 8.82 33.96 4.85
N VAL A 83 9.64 33.03 4.34
CA VAL A 83 11.07 33.24 4.14
C VAL A 83 11.34 34.39 3.17
N LEU A 84 10.66 34.43 2.02
CA LEU A 84 10.81 35.53 1.06
C LEU A 84 10.40 36.88 1.65
N ALA A 85 9.30 36.94 2.40
CA ALA A 85 8.86 38.16 3.07
C ALA A 85 9.90 38.65 4.09
N LEU A 86 10.49 37.74 4.87
CA LEU A 86 11.56 38.07 5.81
C LEU A 86 12.82 38.57 5.09
N LEU A 87 13.18 37.98 3.95
CA LEU A 87 14.31 38.46 3.14
C LEU A 87 14.08 39.88 2.61
N LEU A 88 12.89 40.15 2.07
CA LEU A 88 12.53 41.51 1.61
C LEU A 88 12.53 42.51 2.77
N PHE A 89 12.00 42.13 3.92
CA PHE A 89 12.02 42.96 5.13
C PHE A 89 13.46 43.27 5.57
N ALA A 90 14.34 42.27 5.61
CA ALA A 90 15.75 42.46 5.95
C ALA A 90 16.46 43.40 4.98
N ILE A 91 16.20 43.28 3.67
CA ILE A 91 16.74 44.18 2.65
C ILE A 91 16.21 45.62 2.87
N ALA A 92 14.91 45.79 3.11
CA ALA A 92 14.32 47.10 3.34
C ALA A 92 14.90 47.79 4.58
N VAL A 93 15.09 47.05 5.68
CA VAL A 93 15.75 47.57 6.89
C VAL A 93 17.20 47.96 6.60
N ARG A 94 17.95 47.10 5.88
CA ARG A 94 19.35 47.39 5.52
C ARG A 94 19.48 48.63 4.65
N LEU A 95 18.58 48.81 3.67
CA LEU A 95 18.60 49.96 2.76
C LEU A 95 18.07 51.24 3.42
N GLY A 96 16.98 51.16 4.19
CA GLY A 96 16.44 52.29 4.97
C GLY A 96 17.42 52.79 6.04
N SER A 97 18.16 51.88 6.69
CA SER A 97 19.25 52.28 7.59
C SER A 97 20.41 52.99 6.87
N ALA A 98 20.61 52.73 5.57
CA ALA A 98 21.64 53.40 4.78
C ALA A 98 21.25 54.83 4.36
N GLU A 99 19.95 55.10 4.16
CA GLU A 99 19.47 56.48 3.96
C GLU A 99 19.50 57.31 5.25
N LEU A 100 19.18 56.73 6.41
CA LEU A 100 19.16 57.44 7.69
C LEU A 100 20.56 57.86 8.21
N VAL A 101 21.64 57.30 7.66
CA VAL A 101 23.02 57.54 8.11
C VAL A 101 23.78 58.54 7.20
N ARG A 102 23.13 59.05 6.14
CA ARG A 102 23.70 60.04 5.22
C ARG A 102 23.11 61.42 5.46
#